data_AF-A0A699YBM3-F1
#
_entry.id   AF-A0A699YBM3-F1
#
_cell.length_a   1.000
_cell.length_b   1.000
_cell.length_c   1.000
_cell.angle_alpha   90.00
_cell.angle_beta   90.00
_cell.angle_gamma   90.00
#
_symmetry.space_group_name_H-M   'P 1'
#
loop_
_entity.id
_entity.type
_entity.pdbx_description
1 polymer ?
#
loop_
_entity_poly.entity_id
_entity_poly.type
_entity_poly.pdbx_seq_one_letter_code
_entity_poly.pdbx_strand_id
1 'polypeptide(L)'
;PSVLKNTEGWAAGNLSGALQQAFLALDASITTSCPASSGTTSTVALLRGNQLIVAGVGDSKGMFVRGGRAMAMTVDHRPDAPEEEARIRGAGGFVHRGRVNACLNVSRALGDAQFKQ
;
A
#
# COMPACT_ATOMS: atom_id res chain seq x y z
N PRO A 1 1.05 15.10 8.33
CA PRO A 1 0.33 15.55 7.11
C PRO A 1 -1.16 15.76 7.39
N SER A 2 -1.83 16.70 6.74
CA SER A 2 -3.27 16.96 6.93
C SER A 2 -4.12 15.71 6.65
N VAL A 3 -3.82 14.98 5.57
CA VAL A 3 -4.49 13.72 5.20
C VAL A 3 -4.46 12.66 6.31
N LEU A 4 -3.41 12.63 7.14
CA LEU A 4 -3.29 11.71 8.27
C LEU A 4 -3.99 12.28 9.52
N LYS A 5 -3.78 13.58 9.81
CA LYS A 5 -4.32 14.24 11.02
C LYS A 5 -5.84 14.37 10.99
N ASN A 6 -6.45 14.38 9.81
CA ASN A 6 -7.89 14.51 9.61
C ASN A 6 -8.63 13.17 9.69
N THR A 7 -7.92 12.06 9.92
CA THR A 7 -8.54 10.72 10.03
C THR A 7 -9.14 10.51 11.42
N GLU A 8 -10.24 9.74 11.49
CA GLU A 8 -10.85 9.35 12.77
C GLU A 8 -9.87 8.53 13.61
N GLY A 9 -9.09 7.66 12.96
CA GLY A 9 -8.06 6.87 13.63
C GLY A 9 -7.01 7.73 14.33
N TRP A 10 -6.66 8.89 13.76
CA TRP A 10 -5.70 9.81 14.38
C TRP A 10 -6.24 10.40 15.68
N ALA A 11 -7.50 10.86 15.67
CA ALA A 11 -8.17 11.41 16.85
C ALA A 11 -8.32 10.36 17.96
N ALA A 12 -8.66 9.12 17.60
CA ALA A 12 -8.81 8.00 18.53
C ALA A 12 -7.48 7.38 19.00
N GLY A 13 -6.32 7.84 18.47
CA GLY A 13 -5.02 7.23 18.75
C GLY A 13 -4.79 5.87 18.08
N ASN A 14 -5.73 5.38 17.27
CA ASN A 14 -5.58 4.20 16.42
C ASN A 14 -4.76 4.56 15.16
N LEU A 15 -3.44 4.52 15.31
CA LEU A 15 -2.51 4.89 14.24
C LEU A 15 -2.58 3.98 13.00
N SER A 16 -2.90 2.68 13.18
CA SER A 16 -3.07 1.76 12.05
C SER A 16 -4.30 2.13 11.22
N GLY A 17 -5.43 2.37 11.89
CA GLY A 17 -6.65 2.85 11.23
C GLY A 17 -6.45 4.21 10.56
N ALA A 18 -5.70 5.11 11.21
CA ALA A 18 -5.34 6.40 10.63
C ALA A 18 -4.56 6.26 9.32
N LEU A 19 -3.56 5.38 9.29
CA LEU A 19 -2.77 5.13 8.08
C LEU A 19 -3.61 4.47 6.99
N GLN A 20 -4.47 3.50 7.33
CA GLN A 20 -5.36 2.87 6.37
C GLN A 20 -6.31 3.88 5.72
N GLN A 21 -6.96 4.72 6.53
CA GLN A 21 -7.84 5.79 6.04
C GLN A 21 -7.07 6.79 5.18
N ALA A 22 -5.86 7.16 5.57
CA ALA A 22 -5.02 8.07 4.80
C ALA A 22 -4.61 7.48 3.44
N PHE A 23 -4.29 6.19 3.36
CA PHE A 23 -3.96 5.52 2.10
C PHE A 23 -5.17 5.50 1.16
N LEU A 24 -6.37 5.18 1.67
CA LEU A 24 -7.60 5.19 0.87
C LEU A 24 -7.95 6.60 0.36
N ALA A 25 -7.82 7.62 1.21
CA ALA A 25 -8.08 9.01 0.82
C ALA A 25 -7.08 9.52 -0.24
N LEU A 26 -5.79 9.16 -0.08
CA LEU A 26 -4.76 9.50 -1.06
C LEU A 26 -4.99 8.76 -2.37
N ASP A 27 -5.39 7.49 -2.31
CA ASP A 27 -5.71 6.69 -3.49
C ASP A 27 -6.85 7.27 -4.32
N ALA A 28 -7.93 7.68 -3.66
CA ALA A 28 -9.05 8.36 -4.32
C ALA A 28 -8.61 9.68 -4.96
N SER A 29 -7.73 10.43 -4.29
CA SER A 29 -7.19 11.69 -4.81
C SER A 29 -6.34 11.47 -6.06
N ILE A 30 -5.43 10.48 -6.06
CA ILE A 30 -4.57 10.13 -7.19
C ILE A 30 -5.40 9.60 -8.35
N THR A 31 -6.33 8.69 -8.08
CA THR A 31 -7.24 8.11 -9.08
C THR A 31 -8.05 9.19 -9.82
N THR A 32 -8.41 10.27 -9.12
CA THR A 32 -9.16 11.40 -9.72
C THR A 32 -8.25 12.40 -10.43
N SER A 33 -7.05 12.64 -9.90
CA SER A 33 -6.19 13.76 -10.32
C SER A 33 -5.10 13.37 -11.32
N CYS A 34 -4.91 12.07 -11.58
CA CYS A 34 -3.87 11.54 -12.45
C CYS A 34 -4.47 10.65 -13.55
N PRO A 35 -3.74 10.41 -14.66
CA PRO A 35 -4.16 9.45 -15.68
C PRO A 35 -4.46 8.07 -15.10
N ALA A 36 -5.42 7.34 -15.67
CA ALA A 36 -5.85 6.04 -15.16
C ALA A 36 -4.76 4.95 -15.19
N SER A 37 -3.69 5.17 -15.98
CA SER A 37 -2.51 4.32 -16.05
C SER A 37 -1.37 4.73 -15.11
N SER A 38 -1.54 5.80 -14.35
CA SER A 38 -0.56 6.29 -13.40
C SER A 38 -0.80 5.63 -12.04
N GLY A 39 0.25 5.02 -11.51
CA GLY A 39 0.25 4.42 -10.19
C GLY A 39 1.58 4.64 -9.48
N THR A 40 1.59 4.43 -8.17
CA THR A 40 2.81 4.50 -7.37
C THR A 40 2.79 3.50 -6.21
N THR A 41 3.98 3.05 -5.85
CA THR A 41 4.18 2.33 -4.58
C THR A 41 4.29 3.36 -3.45
N SER A 42 4.01 2.92 -2.22
CA SER A 42 4.17 3.79 -1.06
C SER A 42 4.67 2.98 0.12
N THR A 43 5.63 3.54 0.86
CA THR A 43 6.09 3.02 2.15
C THR A 43 6.22 4.19 3.10
N VAL A 44 5.49 4.14 4.21
CA VAL A 44 5.37 5.22 5.18
C VAL A 44 5.78 4.68 6.55
N ALA A 45 6.75 5.35 7.18
CA ALA A 45 7.11 5.13 8.57
C ALA A 45 6.53 6.26 9.44
N LEU A 46 5.68 5.91 10.39
CA LEU A 46 5.08 6.82 11.35
C LEU A 46 5.65 6.56 12.74
N LEU A 47 6.37 7.54 13.28
CA LEU A 47 6.86 7.54 14.65
C LEU A 47 6.01 8.49 15.51
N ARG A 48 5.39 7.97 16.57
CA ARG A 48 4.66 8.76 17.56
C ARG A 48 5.08 8.33 18.97
N GLY A 49 5.75 9.22 19.70
CA GLY A 49 6.39 8.86 20.96
C GLY A 49 7.41 7.74 20.73
N ASN A 50 7.20 6.58 21.38
CA ASN A 50 8.05 5.40 21.25
C ASN A 50 7.42 4.29 20.37
N GLN A 51 6.37 4.60 19.61
CA GLN A 51 5.73 3.64 18.70
C GLN A 51 6.10 3.96 17.25
N LEU A 52 6.72 2.98 16.57
CA LEU A 52 7.00 3.01 15.14
C LEU A 52 6.02 2.08 14.42
N ILE A 53 5.28 2.61 13.45
CA ILE A 53 4.41 1.84 12.57
C ILE A 53 4.87 2.07 11.14
N VAL A 54 4.98 0.98 10.39
CA VAL A 54 5.30 1.03 8.96
C VAL A 54 4.11 0.48 8.19
N ALA A 55 3.65 1.24 7.20
CA ALA A 55 2.59 0.84 6.29
C ALA A 55 3.10 0.96 4.86
N GLY A 56 2.68 0.06 3.97
CA GLY A 56 3.07 0.15 2.57
C GLY A 56 2.11 -0.56 1.63
N VAL A 57 2.13 -0.11 0.37
CA VAL A 57 1.49 -0.76 -0.78
C VAL A 57 2.50 -0.81 -1.91
N GLY A 58 2.56 -1.93 -2.61
CA GLY A 58 3.58 -2.20 -3.64
C GLY A 58 4.74 -3.04 -3.11
N ASP A 59 5.89 -2.93 -3.78
CA ASP A 59 7.11 -3.70 -3.57
C ASP A 59 8.27 -2.85 -3.00
N SER A 60 8.01 -1.58 -2.67
CA SER A 60 8.93 -0.77 -1.87
C SER A 60 9.12 -1.37 -0.46
N LYS A 61 10.38 -1.39 0.01
CA LYS A 61 10.77 -2.06 1.24
C LYS A 61 11.02 -1.09 2.39
N GLY A 62 10.41 -1.35 3.54
CA GLY A 62 10.76 -0.73 4.81
C GLY A 62 11.63 -1.67 5.65
N MET A 63 12.77 -1.18 6.13
CA MET A 63 13.68 -1.93 7.01
C MET A 63 13.93 -1.14 8.29
N PHE A 64 13.93 -1.83 9.44
CA PHE A 64 14.32 -1.28 10.73
C PHE A 64 15.61 -1.94 11.20
N VAL A 65 16.60 -1.13 11.59
CA VAL A 65 17.91 -1.63 12.04
C VAL A 65 18.17 -1.19 13.48
N ARG A 66 18.47 -2.16 14.35
CA ARG A 66 18.83 -1.89 15.75
C ARG A 66 19.90 -2.88 16.22
N GLY A 67 20.98 -2.36 16.80
CA GLY A 67 22.09 -3.18 17.32
C GLY A 67 22.76 -4.05 16.25
N GLY A 68 22.91 -3.53 15.03
CA GLY A 68 23.49 -4.27 13.90
C GLY A 68 22.59 -5.33 13.25
N ARG A 69 21.35 -5.52 13.75
CA ARG A 69 20.37 -6.44 13.17
C ARG A 69 19.32 -5.68 12.37
N ALA A 70 19.11 -6.10 11.12
CA ALA A 70 18.07 -5.58 10.25
C ALA A 70 16.80 -6.45 10.32
N MET A 71 15.63 -5.81 10.31
CA MET A 71 14.32 -6.43 10.32
C MET A 71 13.46 -5.82 9.22
N ALA A 72 12.85 -6.66 8.38
CA ALA A 72 11.87 -6.21 7.40
C ALA A 72 10.59 -5.77 8.10
N MET A 73 10.11 -4.59 7.74
CA MET A 73 8.90 -3.97 8.29
C MET A 73 7.72 -4.02 7.30
N THR A 74 7.98 -4.37 6.04
CA THR A 74 6.96 -4.53 5.00
C THR A 74 7.09 -5.89 4.32
N VAL A 75 6.00 -6.33 3.72
CA VAL A 75 5.94 -7.51 2.84
C VAL A 75 5.64 -7.02 1.43
N ASP A 76 6.36 -7.56 0.44
CA ASP A 76 6.16 -7.18 -0.95
C ASP A 76 4.78 -7.64 -1.44
N HIS A 77 4.05 -6.72 -2.07
CA HIS A 77 2.78 -7.04 -2.73
C HIS A 77 3.04 -7.55 -4.15
N ARG A 78 3.33 -8.85 -4.25
CA ARG A 78 3.62 -9.52 -5.52
C ARG A 78 2.36 -10.21 -6.08
N PRO A 79 2.07 -10.09 -7.39
CA PRO A 79 0.92 -10.73 -8.00
C PRO A 79 0.87 -12.26 -7.85
N ASP A 80 2.02 -12.93 -7.76
CA ASP A 80 2.16 -14.38 -7.61
C ASP A 80 2.14 -14.87 -6.15
N ALA A 81 2.00 -13.96 -5.17
CA ALA A 81 1.75 -14.36 -3.80
C ALA A 81 0.36 -14.99 -3.68
N PRO A 82 0.18 -16.14 -2.99
CA PRO A 82 -1.09 -16.87 -2.99
C PRO A 82 -2.33 -16.05 -2.62
N GLU A 83 -2.21 -15.18 -1.60
CA GLU A 83 -3.30 -14.30 -1.17
C GLU A 83 -3.62 -13.22 -2.22
N GLU A 84 -2.59 -12.68 -2.87
CA GLU A 84 -2.75 -11.63 -3.89
C GLU A 84 -3.31 -12.21 -5.19
N GLU A 85 -2.83 -13.38 -5.61
CA GLU A 85 -3.36 -14.09 -6.79
C GLU A 85 -4.84 -14.46 -6.59
N ALA A 86 -5.20 -14.96 -5.40
CA ALA A 86 -6.58 -15.25 -5.05
C ALA A 86 -7.45 -13.98 -5.11
N ARG A 87 -6.97 -12.86 -4.57
CA ARG A 87 -7.65 -11.56 -4.65
C ARG A 87 -7.84 -11.09 -6.09
N ILE A 88 -6.80 -11.18 -6.93
CA ILE A 88 -6.84 -10.78 -8.34
C ILE A 88 -7.84 -11.62 -9.13
N ARG A 89 -7.80 -12.95 -8.97
CA ARG A 89 -8.73 -13.87 -9.63
C ARG A 89 -10.17 -13.68 -9.13
N GLY A 90 -10.35 -13.44 -7.83
CA GLY A 90 -11.66 -13.13 -7.24
C GLY A 90 -12.28 -11.83 -7.79
N ALA A 91 -11.44 -10.89 -8.23
CA ALA A 91 -11.86 -9.67 -8.92
C ALA A 91 -12.01 -9.82 -10.46
N GLY A 92 -11.91 -11.04 -11.00
CA GLY A 92 -12.03 -11.32 -12.43
C GLY A 92 -10.77 -11.09 -13.26
N GLY A 93 -9.63 -10.76 -12.63
CA GLY A 93 -8.34 -10.63 -13.27
C GLY A 93 -7.57 -11.95 -13.35
N PHE A 94 -6.35 -11.91 -13.90
CA PHE A 94 -5.44 -13.05 -13.93
C PHE A 94 -3.99 -12.64 -13.65
N VAL A 95 -3.17 -13.62 -13.28
CA VAL A 95 -1.73 -13.44 -13.09
C VAL A 95 -1.00 -14.22 -14.18
N HIS A 96 -0.13 -13.55 -14.93
CA HIS A 96 0.71 -14.17 -15.93
C HIS A 96 2.17 -13.73 -15.76
N ARG A 97 3.07 -14.69 -15.55
CA ARG A 97 4.51 -14.44 -15.32
C ARG A 97 4.78 -13.35 -14.27
N GLY A 98 4.08 -13.43 -13.15
CA GLY A 98 4.21 -12.48 -12.03
C GLY A 98 3.59 -11.10 -12.30
N ARG A 99 2.70 -10.97 -13.30
CA ARG A 99 2.04 -9.69 -13.63
C ARG A 99 0.51 -9.79 -13.61
N VAL A 100 -0.14 -8.77 -13.05
CA VAL A 100 -1.61 -8.59 -13.08
C VAL A 100 -2.05 -8.26 -14.51
N ASN A 101 -2.95 -9.07 -15.06
CA ASN A 101 -3.44 -9.00 -16.44
C ASN A 101 -2.31 -8.86 -17.48
N ALA A 102 -1.16 -9.50 -17.21
CA ALA A 102 0.08 -9.37 -17.99
C ALA A 102 0.72 -7.95 -18.06
N CYS A 103 0.21 -6.98 -17.29
CA CYS A 103 0.63 -5.59 -17.32
C CYS A 103 1.48 -5.19 -16.10
N LEU A 104 0.87 -5.17 -14.91
CA LEU A 104 1.50 -4.63 -13.69
C LEU A 104 2.28 -5.71 -12.92
N ASN A 105 3.51 -5.41 -12.50
CA ASN A 105 4.37 -6.30 -11.71
C ASN A 105 4.17 -6.19 -10.19
N VAL A 106 3.25 -5.33 -9.74
CA VAL A 106 2.84 -5.20 -8.34
C VAL A 106 1.35 -5.50 -8.21
N SER A 107 0.93 -6.08 -7.09
CA SER A 107 -0.49 -6.44 -6.86
C SER A 107 -1.27 -5.36 -6.11
N ARG A 108 -0.59 -4.41 -5.47
CA ARG A 108 -1.18 -3.25 -4.79
C ARG A 108 -0.40 -1.98 -5.09
N ALA A 109 -1.11 -0.89 -5.33
CA ALA A 109 -0.54 0.43 -5.57
C ALA A 109 -1.59 1.51 -5.28
N LEU A 110 -1.11 2.74 -5.07
CA LEU A 110 -1.95 3.93 -5.14
C LEU A 110 -2.12 4.34 -6.61
N GLY A 111 -3.30 4.78 -7.04
CA GLY A 111 -3.62 5.05 -8.43
C GLY A 111 -3.95 3.77 -9.20
N ASP A 112 -3.43 3.59 -10.42
CA ASP A 112 -3.73 2.44 -11.28
C ASP A 112 -5.23 2.21 -11.48
N ALA A 113 -5.98 3.29 -11.70
CA ALA A 113 -7.43 3.31 -11.73
C ALA A 113 -8.05 2.27 -12.68
N GLN A 114 -7.40 1.99 -13.81
CA GLN A 114 -7.84 0.98 -14.77
C GLN A 114 -7.93 -0.46 -14.19
N PHE A 115 -7.30 -0.70 -13.04
CA PHE A 115 -7.33 -1.99 -12.32
C PHE A 115 -8.26 -1.97 -11.10
N LYS A 116 -9.07 -0.92 -10.92
CA LYS A 116 -9.99 -0.72 -9.79
C LYS A 116 -11.40 -0.58 -10.35
N GLN A 117 -12.14 -1.69 -10.40
CA GLN A 117 -13.57 -1.74 -10.74
C GLN A 117 -14.39 -1.99 -9.47
#